data_AF-A0A1Q9C578-F1
#
_entry.id   AF-A0A1Q9C578-F1
#
_cell.length_a   1.000
_cell.length_b   1.000
_cell.length_c   1.000
_cell.angle_alpha   90.00
_cell.angle_beta   90.00
_cell.angle_gamma   90.00
#
_symmetry.space_group_name_H-M   'P 1'
#
loop_
_entity.id
_entity.type
_entity.pdbx_description
1 polymer ?
#
loop_
_entity_poly.entity_id
_entity_poly.type
_entity_poly.pdbx_seq_one_letter_code
_entity_poly.pdbx_strand_id
1 'polypeptide(L)'
;MPLIAMFVKAEMEGVERLVFPSDETWKLDVQQSGGTEIREGITIDPTNEEEIPNSKGTANFLIKWEGAKAPSSISVMTPSRSTPIKDKDVKDKTLGEYSEGGVMQPVAVFDCRGAEPVKWYPLGVTVETSWGKFENVDLSDPDGWMECSENGDTATVADVQFEFRVVKCFSRCILQVVNLLGDADTTGAVAGQMAGALYGWQAVAGDEWGRSRLFEVQRWDPYAEIGVRAALLYHLFPAGREVQLCQREGHATIRVFDHPSEHSRSLVGEIKSETRVQQRSLFGNFAKVMGKDLYDRDICGWVGIKNVQPVDEKWDFSEEGSDDNAPPDDVYTSAARSAVPQSTGQERGSASRRSLTTPPSPLGARGYPA
;
A
#
# COMPACT_ATOMS: atom_id res chain seq x y z
N MET A 1 4.94 -9.79 -1.09
CA MET A 1 6.22 -10.01 -1.79
C MET A 1 6.38 -8.91 -2.82
N PRO A 2 7.58 -8.37 -3.10
CA PRO A 2 7.77 -7.53 -4.27
C PRO A 2 7.28 -8.18 -5.54
N LEU A 3 6.39 -7.49 -6.23
CA LEU A 3 6.25 -7.68 -7.67
C LEU A 3 7.10 -6.60 -8.33
N ILE A 4 8.03 -7.02 -9.17
CA ILE A 4 8.91 -6.11 -9.93
C ILE A 4 8.59 -6.33 -11.40
N ALA A 5 8.08 -5.30 -12.05
CA ALA A 5 7.76 -5.32 -13.46
C ALA A 5 8.96 -4.81 -14.27
N MET A 6 9.28 -5.51 -15.35
CA MET A 6 10.24 -5.07 -16.34
C MET A 6 9.51 -4.34 -17.46
N PHE A 7 9.90 -3.10 -17.69
CA PHE A 7 9.44 -2.27 -18.78
C PHE A 7 10.49 -2.29 -19.88
N VAL A 8 10.03 -2.38 -21.12
CA VAL A 8 10.88 -2.33 -22.31
C VAL A 8 10.40 -1.20 -23.21
N LYS A 9 11.35 -0.54 -23.85
CA LYS A 9 11.15 0.40 -24.94
C LYS A 9 12.15 0.03 -26.04
N ALA A 10 11.70 -0.02 -27.28
CA ALA A 10 12.55 -0.21 -28.44
C ALA A 10 12.02 0.63 -29.60
N GLU A 11 12.90 1.03 -30.50
CA GLU A 11 12.54 1.58 -31.80
C GLU A 11 12.35 0.42 -32.78
N MET A 12 11.20 0.39 -33.45
CA MET A 12 10.80 -0.71 -34.32
C MET A 12 10.41 -0.17 -35.69
N GLU A 13 11.01 -0.72 -36.75
CA GLU A 13 10.66 -0.43 -38.14
C GLU A 13 10.44 -1.75 -38.89
N GLY A 14 9.30 -1.92 -39.56
CA GLY A 14 8.98 -3.18 -40.26
C GLY A 14 8.68 -4.37 -39.33
N VAL A 15 8.53 -4.14 -38.02
CA VAL A 15 8.20 -5.14 -37.00
C VAL A 15 6.79 -4.87 -36.47
N GLU A 16 5.96 -5.92 -36.39
CA GLU A 16 4.60 -5.83 -35.85
C GLU A 16 4.59 -5.89 -34.33
N ARG A 17 5.38 -6.80 -33.75
CA ARG A 17 5.59 -6.91 -32.31
C ARG A 17 6.78 -7.79 -31.95
N LEU A 18 7.30 -7.58 -30.75
CA LEU A 18 8.19 -8.51 -30.06
C LEU A 18 7.35 -9.40 -29.14
N VAL A 19 7.60 -10.69 -29.19
CA VAL A 19 6.97 -11.69 -28.32
C VAL A 19 8.05 -12.25 -27.41
N PHE A 20 7.76 -12.28 -26.12
CA PHE A 20 8.57 -12.91 -25.08
C PHE A 20 7.86 -14.21 -24.70
N PRO A 21 8.32 -15.37 -25.20
CA PRO A 21 7.66 -16.64 -24.96
C PRO A 21 7.50 -16.91 -23.47
N SER A 22 6.37 -17.48 -23.07
CA SER A 22 6.06 -17.74 -21.65
C SER A 22 6.99 -18.78 -21.00
N ASP A 23 7.64 -19.59 -21.83
CA ASP A 23 8.64 -20.61 -21.50
C ASP A 23 10.07 -20.12 -21.71
N GLU A 24 10.27 -18.87 -22.14
CA GLU A 24 11.59 -18.32 -22.41
C GLU A 24 12.40 -18.12 -21.14
N THR A 25 13.70 -18.41 -21.24
CA THR A 25 14.62 -18.26 -20.11
C THR A 25 15.06 -16.81 -19.93
N TRP A 26 14.87 -16.29 -18.73
CA TRP A 26 15.24 -14.91 -18.39
C TRP A 26 16.67 -14.85 -17.88
N LYS A 27 17.57 -14.22 -18.64
CA LYS A 27 18.94 -13.97 -18.18
C LYS A 27 19.04 -12.60 -17.50
N LEU A 28 19.35 -12.59 -16.20
CA LEU A 28 19.29 -11.41 -15.34
C LEU A 28 20.53 -11.31 -14.44
N ASP A 29 20.86 -10.08 -14.01
CA ASP A 29 21.64 -9.88 -12.79
C ASP A 29 20.67 -9.61 -11.64
N VAL A 30 20.95 -10.16 -10.47
CA VAL A 30 20.10 -10.01 -9.27
C VAL A 30 20.90 -9.47 -8.09
N GLN A 31 20.30 -8.56 -7.35
CA GLN A 31 20.86 -7.96 -6.15
C GLN A 31 20.13 -8.45 -4.90
N GLN A 32 20.85 -8.65 -3.81
CA GLN A 32 20.26 -8.92 -2.51
C GLN A 32 19.38 -7.74 -2.05
N SER A 33 18.15 -8.01 -1.63
CA SER A 33 17.24 -6.96 -1.14
C SER A 33 17.85 -6.23 0.07
N GLY A 34 18.13 -4.93 -0.07
CA GLY A 34 18.73 -4.11 0.98
C GLY A 34 20.23 -4.37 1.23
N GLY A 35 20.87 -5.20 0.41
CA GLY A 35 22.29 -5.52 0.47
C GLY A 35 23.09 -4.95 -0.71
N THR A 36 24.39 -5.23 -0.71
CA THR A 36 25.34 -4.85 -1.78
C THR A 36 25.78 -6.04 -2.63
N GLU A 37 25.40 -7.26 -2.25
CA GLU A 37 25.73 -8.47 -3.00
C GLU A 37 24.92 -8.54 -4.30
N ILE A 38 25.62 -8.75 -5.43
CA ILE A 38 25.03 -8.92 -6.76
C ILE A 38 25.52 -10.25 -7.31
N ARG A 39 24.60 -11.05 -7.87
CA ARG A 39 24.93 -12.23 -8.67
C ARG A 39 24.57 -11.98 -10.12
N GLU A 40 25.59 -12.03 -10.97
CA GLU A 40 25.49 -11.71 -12.39
C GLU A 40 25.17 -12.94 -13.24
N GLY A 41 24.47 -12.71 -14.35
CA GLY A 41 24.24 -13.68 -15.42
C GLY A 41 23.47 -14.92 -14.99
N ILE A 42 22.55 -14.79 -14.03
CA ILE A 42 21.67 -15.90 -13.65
C ILE A 42 20.64 -16.14 -14.76
N THR A 43 20.20 -17.39 -14.88
CA THR A 43 19.14 -17.78 -15.80
C THR A 43 17.94 -18.26 -14.99
N ILE A 44 16.77 -17.68 -15.24
CA ILE A 44 15.51 -18.06 -14.60
C ILE A 44 14.61 -18.67 -15.67
N ASP A 45 14.34 -19.96 -15.53
CA ASP A 45 13.40 -20.68 -16.38
C ASP A 45 11.99 -20.63 -15.75
N PRO A 46 10.98 -20.03 -16.41
CA PRO A 46 9.61 -19.95 -15.91
C PRO A 46 8.96 -21.31 -15.64
N THR A 47 9.45 -22.37 -16.28
CA THR A 47 8.94 -23.74 -16.14
C THR A 47 9.60 -24.50 -14.99
N ASN A 48 10.73 -24.01 -14.46
CA ASN A 48 11.40 -24.63 -13.32
C ASN A 48 10.58 -24.42 -12.04
N GLU A 49 10.42 -25.46 -11.23
CA GLU A 49 9.73 -25.38 -9.94
C GLU A 49 10.63 -25.94 -8.84
N GLU A 50 11.21 -25.06 -8.04
CA GLU A 50 12.03 -25.41 -6.88
C GLU A 50 11.24 -25.20 -5.57
N GLU A 51 11.23 -26.21 -4.70
CA GLU A 51 10.56 -26.12 -3.40
C GLU A 51 11.28 -25.15 -2.46
N ILE A 52 10.55 -24.15 -1.93
CA ILE A 52 11.12 -23.18 -1.01
C ILE A 52 11.21 -23.81 0.40
N PRO A 53 12.40 -23.89 1.03
CA PRO A 53 12.54 -24.46 2.36
C PRO A 53 11.65 -23.79 3.40
N ASN A 54 10.94 -24.61 4.19
CA ASN A 54 9.95 -24.17 5.20
C ASN A 54 8.76 -23.38 4.64
N SER A 55 8.48 -23.50 3.35
CA SER A 55 7.29 -22.94 2.70
C SER A 55 6.47 -24.04 2.02
N LYS A 56 5.24 -23.72 1.64
CA LYS A 56 4.38 -24.59 0.81
C LYS A 56 4.42 -24.21 -0.68
N GLY A 57 5.16 -23.17 -1.04
CA GLY A 57 5.25 -22.66 -2.40
C GLY A 57 6.52 -23.11 -3.11
N THR A 58 6.48 -23.00 -4.44
CA THR A 58 7.62 -23.19 -5.34
C THR A 58 8.11 -21.84 -5.85
N ALA A 59 9.32 -21.81 -6.41
CA ALA A 59 9.87 -20.66 -7.12
C ALA A 59 10.66 -21.13 -8.36
N ASN A 60 10.85 -20.25 -9.34
CA ASN A 60 11.64 -20.58 -10.53
C ASN A 60 13.15 -20.57 -10.28
N PHE A 61 13.60 -19.82 -9.28
CA PHE A 61 15.01 -19.68 -8.94
C PHE A 61 15.21 -19.45 -7.44
N LEU A 62 16.14 -20.19 -6.82
CA LEU A 62 16.57 -20.00 -5.44
C LEU A 62 18.03 -19.56 -5.35
N ILE A 63 18.31 -18.60 -4.47
CA ILE A 63 19.68 -18.13 -4.20
C ILE A 63 19.91 -17.97 -2.70
N LYS A 64 20.99 -18.57 -2.20
CA LYS A 64 21.43 -18.37 -0.82
C LYS A 64 22.60 -17.40 -0.80
N TRP A 65 22.35 -16.19 -0.29
CA TRP A 65 23.35 -15.15 -0.07
C TRP A 65 24.31 -15.50 1.07
N GLU A 66 25.49 -14.90 1.08
CA GLU A 66 26.47 -15.14 2.13
C GLU A 66 25.93 -14.69 3.50
N GLY A 67 26.04 -15.55 4.51
CA GLY A 67 25.52 -15.28 5.86
C GLY A 67 23.99 -15.37 6.01
N ALA A 68 23.22 -15.57 4.94
CA ALA A 68 21.77 -15.70 5.02
C ALA A 68 21.34 -17.05 5.61
N LYS A 69 20.40 -17.01 6.57
CA LYS A 69 19.82 -18.20 7.20
C LYS A 69 18.83 -18.95 6.29
N ALA A 70 18.19 -18.24 5.37
CA ALA A 70 17.20 -18.75 4.44
C ALA A 70 17.54 -18.32 3.00
N PRO A 71 17.19 -19.11 1.98
CA PRO A 71 17.37 -18.71 0.60
C PRO A 71 16.37 -17.60 0.21
N SER A 72 16.80 -16.77 -0.73
CA SER A 72 15.97 -15.85 -1.49
C SER A 72 15.41 -16.56 -2.72
N SER A 73 14.28 -16.07 -3.24
CA SER A 73 13.58 -16.70 -4.36
C SER A 73 13.12 -15.67 -5.38
N ILE A 74 13.09 -16.06 -6.65
CA ILE A 74 12.49 -15.29 -7.74
C ILE A 74 11.60 -16.22 -8.58
N SER A 75 10.41 -15.75 -8.95
CA SER A 75 9.49 -16.43 -9.84
C SER A 75 8.97 -15.49 -10.91
N VAL A 76 8.88 -15.93 -12.16
CA VAL A 76 8.21 -15.22 -13.25
C VAL A 76 6.71 -15.37 -13.05
N MET A 77 5.99 -14.26 -12.97
CA MET A 77 4.56 -14.24 -12.68
C MET A 77 3.75 -14.10 -13.96
N THR A 78 2.95 -15.12 -14.26
CA THR A 78 1.91 -15.05 -15.29
C THR A 78 0.60 -14.61 -14.64
N PRO A 79 0.07 -13.42 -14.96
CA PRO A 79 -1.18 -12.94 -14.37
C PRO A 79 -2.34 -13.84 -14.79
N SER A 80 -3.19 -14.20 -13.83
CA SER A 80 -4.37 -15.03 -14.06
C SER A 80 -5.62 -14.36 -13.50
N ARG A 81 -6.81 -14.90 -13.81
CA ARG A 81 -8.08 -14.40 -13.25
C ARG A 81 -8.11 -14.41 -11.71
N SER A 82 -7.38 -15.33 -11.06
CA SER A 82 -7.31 -15.42 -9.60
C SER A 82 -6.23 -14.52 -8.98
N THR A 83 -5.21 -14.15 -9.77
CA THR A 83 -4.06 -13.32 -9.40
C THR A 83 -3.86 -12.11 -10.34
N PRO A 84 -4.83 -11.18 -10.43
CA PRO A 84 -4.70 -10.01 -11.29
C PRO A 84 -3.71 -8.99 -10.70
N ILE A 85 -2.86 -8.42 -11.54
CA ILE A 85 -1.98 -7.30 -11.18
C ILE A 85 -2.80 -6.01 -11.29
N LYS A 86 -3.05 -5.33 -10.16
CA LYS A 86 -3.95 -4.16 -10.10
C LYS A 86 -3.24 -2.81 -10.26
N ASP A 87 -1.94 -2.82 -10.50
CA ASP A 87 -1.16 -1.60 -10.68
C ASP A 87 -1.56 -0.92 -12.00
N LYS A 88 -1.85 0.39 -11.95
CA LYS A 88 -2.30 1.18 -13.09
C LYS A 88 -1.36 1.08 -14.31
N ASP A 89 -0.07 0.86 -14.08
CA ASP A 89 0.93 0.83 -15.14
C ASP A 89 1.01 -0.56 -15.80
N VAL A 90 0.32 -1.58 -15.26
CA VAL A 90 0.35 -2.98 -15.72
C VAL A 90 -1.05 -3.58 -15.97
N LYS A 91 -2.08 -3.11 -15.26
CA LYS A 91 -3.41 -3.74 -15.11
C LYS A 91 -4.15 -4.04 -16.42
N ASP A 92 -3.86 -3.28 -17.48
CA ASP A 92 -4.52 -3.40 -18.79
C ASP A 92 -3.52 -3.65 -19.93
N LYS A 93 -2.26 -3.98 -19.61
CA LYS A 93 -1.21 -4.25 -20.59
C LYS A 93 -0.99 -5.75 -20.75
N THR A 94 -0.84 -6.19 -22.00
CA THR A 94 -0.50 -7.58 -22.32
C THR A 94 0.96 -7.83 -21.97
N LEU A 95 1.21 -8.64 -20.94
CA LEU A 95 2.55 -9.14 -20.66
C LEU A 95 2.96 -10.18 -21.72
N GLY A 96 4.26 -10.30 -21.96
CA GLY A 96 4.80 -11.19 -22.99
C GLY A 96 4.80 -10.60 -24.39
N GLU A 97 4.30 -9.38 -24.60
CA GLU A 97 4.26 -8.74 -25.91
C GLU A 97 4.66 -7.26 -25.84
N TYR A 98 5.35 -6.79 -26.88
CA TYR A 98 5.70 -5.39 -27.11
C TYR A 98 5.33 -5.00 -28.55
N SER A 99 4.31 -4.15 -28.70
CA SER A 99 3.76 -3.77 -30.01
C SER A 99 3.81 -2.26 -30.29
N GLU A 100 3.95 -1.42 -29.26
CA GLU A 100 3.97 0.04 -29.38
C GLU A 100 5.41 0.56 -29.33
N GLY A 101 6.06 0.67 -30.51
CA GLY A 101 7.42 1.20 -30.62
C GLY A 101 7.58 2.61 -30.03
N GLY A 102 8.72 2.85 -29.39
CA GLY A 102 9.06 4.14 -28.78
C GLY A 102 8.38 4.44 -27.44
N VAL A 103 7.46 3.61 -26.97
CA VAL A 103 6.80 3.74 -25.66
C VAL A 103 7.33 2.67 -24.70
N MET A 104 7.52 3.02 -23.42
CA MET A 104 7.84 2.05 -22.37
C MET A 104 6.59 1.24 -22.01
N GLN A 105 6.65 -0.08 -22.18
CA GLN A 105 5.55 -1.01 -21.87
C GLN A 105 6.04 -2.16 -20.96
N PRO A 106 5.24 -2.59 -19.97
CA PRO A 106 5.60 -3.75 -19.16
C PRO A 106 5.52 -5.03 -19.99
N VAL A 107 6.58 -5.85 -19.94
CA VAL A 107 6.64 -7.12 -20.69
C VAL A 107 6.70 -8.34 -19.77
N ALA A 108 7.24 -8.20 -18.55
CA ALA A 108 7.35 -9.29 -17.60
C ALA A 108 7.20 -8.78 -16.16
N VAL A 109 6.76 -9.67 -15.26
CA VAL A 109 6.65 -9.38 -13.82
C VAL A 109 7.29 -10.51 -13.03
N PHE A 110 8.11 -10.15 -12.05
CA PHE A 110 8.83 -11.08 -11.20
C PHE A 110 8.31 -10.98 -9.76
N ASP A 111 7.89 -12.10 -9.19
CA ASP A 111 7.65 -12.26 -7.75
C ASP A 111 8.97 -12.56 -7.06
N CYS A 112 9.42 -11.61 -6.25
CA CYS A 112 10.75 -11.59 -5.68
C CYS A 112 10.69 -11.75 -4.15
N ARG A 113 11.65 -12.46 -3.55
CA ARG A 113 11.83 -12.53 -2.09
C ARG A 113 13.32 -12.52 -1.75
N GLY A 114 13.83 -11.41 -1.21
CA GLY A 114 15.22 -11.30 -0.78
C GLY A 114 16.24 -11.16 -1.92
N ALA A 115 15.79 -11.17 -3.17
CA ALA A 115 16.59 -10.89 -4.37
C ALA A 115 15.75 -10.04 -5.33
N GLU A 116 16.34 -9.05 -5.99
CA GLU A 116 15.66 -8.13 -6.92
C GLU A 116 16.45 -8.07 -8.24
N PRO A 117 15.79 -8.16 -9.41
CA PRO A 117 16.49 -8.03 -10.70
C PRO A 117 16.96 -6.59 -10.90
N VAL A 118 18.20 -6.44 -11.35
CA VAL A 118 18.84 -5.13 -11.55
C VAL A 118 19.34 -4.92 -12.98
N LYS A 119 19.56 -6.00 -13.74
CA LYS A 119 19.96 -5.94 -15.14
C LYS A 119 19.33 -7.09 -15.91
N TRP A 120 18.99 -6.84 -17.18
CA TRP A 120 18.47 -7.84 -18.10
C TRP A 120 19.38 -7.99 -19.31
N TYR A 121 19.52 -9.22 -19.79
CA TYR A 121 20.18 -9.55 -21.05
C TYR A 121 19.10 -10.03 -22.03
N PRO A 122 18.82 -9.26 -23.10
CA PRO A 122 17.68 -9.50 -23.98
C PRO A 122 17.95 -10.61 -24.98
N LEU A 123 17.88 -11.85 -24.50
CA LEU A 123 18.05 -13.08 -25.26
C LEU A 123 16.69 -13.77 -25.47
N GLY A 124 16.56 -14.56 -26.54
CA GLY A 124 15.40 -15.42 -26.73
C GLY A 124 14.13 -14.70 -27.18
N VAL A 125 14.24 -13.47 -27.69
CA VAL A 125 13.07 -12.69 -28.11
C VAL A 125 12.59 -13.21 -29.46
N THR A 126 11.28 -13.27 -29.65
CA THR A 126 10.67 -13.57 -30.95
C THR A 126 10.25 -12.28 -31.62
N VAL A 127 10.68 -12.04 -32.86
CA VAL A 127 10.28 -10.88 -33.65
C VAL A 127 9.25 -11.32 -34.69
N GLU A 128 8.05 -10.74 -34.64
CA GLU A 128 7.00 -10.96 -35.64
C GLU A 128 6.95 -9.78 -36.62
N THR A 129 7.02 -10.08 -37.90
CA THR A 129 6.88 -9.13 -39.01
C THR A 129 5.72 -9.56 -39.91
N SER A 130 5.34 -8.72 -40.86
CA SER A 130 4.27 -9.04 -41.81
C SER A 130 4.61 -10.19 -42.77
N TRP A 131 5.88 -10.58 -42.85
CA TRP A 131 6.42 -11.53 -43.81
C TRP A 131 7.17 -12.70 -43.17
N GLY A 132 7.32 -12.72 -41.84
CA GLY A 132 8.04 -13.79 -41.16
C GLY A 132 8.00 -13.71 -39.65
N LYS A 133 8.44 -14.79 -39.02
CA LYS A 133 8.64 -14.90 -37.57
C LYS A 133 10.08 -15.33 -37.32
N PHE A 134 10.80 -14.57 -36.51
CA PHE A 134 12.19 -14.82 -36.15
C PHE A 134 12.25 -15.20 -34.69
N GLU A 135 12.69 -16.42 -34.41
CA GLU A 135 12.78 -16.96 -33.06
C GLU A 135 14.22 -16.89 -32.56
N ASN A 136 14.40 -16.86 -31.24
CA ASN A 136 15.71 -16.80 -30.58
C ASN A 136 16.56 -15.60 -31.00
N VAL A 137 15.93 -14.44 -31.22
CA VAL A 137 16.62 -13.21 -31.57
C VAL A 137 17.39 -12.69 -30.36
N ASP A 138 18.66 -12.39 -30.58
CA ASP A 138 19.54 -11.73 -29.62
C ASP A 138 19.48 -10.23 -29.86
N LEU A 139 18.95 -9.49 -28.89
CA LEU A 139 18.86 -8.03 -28.90
C LEU A 139 19.92 -7.38 -28.00
N SER A 140 20.96 -8.14 -27.60
CA SER A 140 22.02 -7.63 -26.72
C SER A 140 23.05 -6.78 -27.46
N ASP A 141 23.04 -6.81 -28.79
CA ASP A 141 23.88 -5.99 -29.65
C ASP A 141 23.48 -4.50 -29.53
N PRO A 142 24.42 -3.59 -29.18
CA PRO A 142 24.15 -2.14 -29.15
C PRO A 142 23.64 -1.56 -30.47
N ASP A 143 24.01 -2.17 -31.61
CA ASP A 143 23.59 -1.72 -32.94
C ASP A 143 22.18 -2.23 -33.30
N GLY A 144 21.58 -3.07 -32.45
CA GLY A 144 20.25 -3.63 -32.62
C GLY A 144 20.21 -4.89 -33.49
N TRP A 145 19.01 -5.24 -33.94
CA TRP A 145 18.76 -6.37 -34.83
C TRP A 145 18.14 -5.88 -36.13
N MET A 146 18.58 -6.44 -37.27
CA MET A 146 18.05 -6.14 -38.59
C MET A 146 17.95 -7.42 -39.43
N GLU A 147 16.86 -7.55 -40.18
CA GLU A 147 16.68 -8.61 -41.17
C GLU A 147 16.04 -8.06 -42.45
N CYS A 148 16.35 -8.67 -43.59
CA CYS A 148 15.82 -8.25 -44.89
C CYS A 148 15.10 -9.41 -45.57
N SER A 149 13.88 -9.16 -46.06
CA SER A 149 13.09 -10.13 -46.80
C SER A 149 13.65 -10.35 -48.20
N GLU A 150 13.30 -11.47 -48.83
CA GLU A 150 13.67 -11.74 -50.23
C GLU A 150 13.12 -10.68 -51.20
N ASN A 151 12.05 -9.98 -50.81
CA ASN A 151 11.43 -8.91 -51.59
C ASN A 151 12.05 -7.52 -51.34
N GLY A 152 13.02 -7.42 -50.43
CA GLY A 152 13.70 -6.18 -50.06
C GLY A 152 13.03 -5.37 -48.94
N ASP A 153 12.05 -5.94 -48.24
CA ASP A 153 11.47 -5.31 -47.04
C ASP A 153 12.42 -5.51 -45.86
N THR A 154 12.65 -4.47 -45.05
CA THR A 154 13.55 -4.55 -43.89
C THR A 154 12.78 -4.49 -42.58
N ALA A 155 13.19 -5.30 -41.62
CA ALA A 155 12.72 -5.26 -40.24
C ALA A 155 13.89 -4.90 -39.33
N THR A 156 13.73 -3.92 -38.45
CA THR A 156 14.77 -3.42 -37.55
C THR A 156 14.22 -3.22 -36.14
N VAL A 157 15.00 -3.62 -35.14
CA VAL A 157 14.78 -3.34 -33.72
C VAL A 157 16.03 -2.66 -33.18
N ALA A 158 15.92 -1.43 -32.72
CA ALA A 158 17.04 -0.62 -32.24
C ALA A 158 16.73 0.06 -30.89
N ASP A 159 17.77 0.60 -30.25
CA ASP A 159 17.69 1.35 -28.97
C ASP A 159 16.84 0.63 -27.92
N VAL A 160 17.13 -0.65 -27.68
CA VAL A 160 16.42 -1.45 -26.67
C VAL A 160 16.82 -0.95 -25.28
N GLN A 161 15.87 -0.28 -24.63
CA GLN A 161 15.98 0.23 -23.28
C GLN A 161 15.07 -0.59 -22.36
N PHE A 162 15.51 -0.80 -21.12
CA PHE A 162 14.71 -1.46 -20.12
C PHE A 162 14.80 -0.76 -18.77
N GLU A 163 13.76 -0.93 -17.95
CA GLU A 163 13.69 -0.41 -16.59
C GLU A 163 12.94 -1.39 -15.69
N PHE A 164 13.47 -1.66 -14.51
CA PHE A 164 12.74 -2.39 -13.48
C PHE A 164 11.99 -1.42 -12.57
N ARG A 165 10.68 -1.60 -12.47
CA ARG A 165 9.82 -0.83 -11.57
C ARG A 165 9.16 -1.73 -10.56
N VAL A 166 9.18 -1.29 -9.30
CA VAL A 166 8.41 -1.93 -8.25
C VAL A 166 6.92 -1.67 -8.50
N VAL A 167 6.17 -2.75 -8.71
CA VAL A 167 4.72 -2.72 -8.76
C VAL A 167 4.21 -2.45 -7.34
N LYS A 168 3.50 -1.34 -7.16
CA LYS A 168 3.10 -0.90 -5.82
C LYS A 168 1.93 -1.75 -5.34
N CYS A 169 2.17 -2.57 -4.32
CA CYS A 169 1.10 -3.30 -3.64
C CYS A 169 1.10 -3.03 -2.14
N PHE A 170 -0.11 -2.99 -1.57
CA PHE A 170 -0.35 -2.76 -0.14
C PHE A 170 0.51 -3.68 0.72
N SER A 171 0.50 -4.97 0.41
CA SER A 171 1.21 -5.99 1.19
C SER A 171 2.73 -5.81 1.18
N ARG A 172 3.34 -5.33 0.08
CA ARG A 172 4.79 -5.01 0.08
C ARG A 172 5.09 -3.85 1.03
N CYS A 173 4.28 -2.79 1.00
CA CYS A 173 4.48 -1.65 1.88
C CYS A 173 4.44 -2.08 3.35
N ILE A 174 3.45 -2.90 3.74
CA ILE A 174 3.38 -3.44 5.10
C ILE A 174 4.57 -4.33 5.41
N LEU A 175 4.84 -5.32 4.56
CA LEU A 175 5.91 -6.30 4.78
C LEU A 175 7.29 -5.66 4.86
N GLN A 176 7.57 -4.62 4.07
CA GLN A 176 8.84 -3.91 4.16
C GLN A 176 8.98 -3.22 5.51
N VAL A 177 7.95 -2.50 5.94
CA VAL A 177 7.99 -1.70 7.16
C VAL A 177 8.07 -2.56 8.42
N VAL A 178 7.32 -3.66 8.50
CA VAL A 178 7.36 -4.56 9.66
C VAL A 178 8.67 -5.35 9.77
N ASN A 179 9.41 -5.50 8.67
CA ASN A 179 10.69 -6.23 8.64
C ASN A 179 11.92 -5.36 8.96
N LEU A 180 11.76 -4.08 9.29
CA LEU A 180 12.88 -3.18 9.65
C LEU A 180 13.45 -3.42 11.06
N LEU A 181 13.11 -4.54 11.72
CA LEU A 181 13.60 -4.95 13.05
C LEU A 181 13.35 -3.93 14.19
N GLY A 182 12.39 -3.02 13.99
CA GLY A 182 11.95 -2.02 14.99
C GLY A 182 10.59 -2.34 15.62
N ASP A 183 9.84 -1.31 16.00
CA ASP A 183 8.45 -1.43 16.47
C ASP A 183 7.52 -1.76 15.30
N ALA A 184 7.47 -3.05 14.96
CA ALA A 184 6.71 -3.55 13.82
C ALA A 184 5.21 -3.24 13.93
N ASP A 185 4.64 -3.26 15.14
CA ASP A 185 3.22 -3.07 15.38
C ASP A 185 2.81 -1.62 15.04
N THR A 186 3.49 -0.63 15.63
CA THR A 186 3.18 0.78 15.37
C THR A 186 3.53 1.19 13.95
N THR A 187 4.71 0.80 13.47
CA THR A 187 5.17 1.22 12.14
C THR A 187 4.33 0.55 11.04
N GLY A 188 3.97 -0.73 11.21
CA GLY A 188 3.06 -1.44 10.33
C GLY A 188 1.65 -0.85 10.33
N ALA A 189 1.13 -0.45 11.49
CA ALA A 189 -0.18 0.21 11.58
C ALA A 189 -0.20 1.57 10.84
N VAL A 190 0.81 2.42 11.06
CA VAL A 190 0.92 3.73 10.38
C VAL A 190 1.12 3.55 8.88
N ALA A 191 2.05 2.69 8.46
CA ALA A 191 2.28 2.38 7.06
C ALA A 191 1.03 1.82 6.39
N GLY A 192 0.25 0.99 7.09
CA GLY A 192 -1.02 0.46 6.60
C GLY A 192 -2.09 1.50 6.40
N GLN A 193 -2.21 2.46 7.32
CA GLN A 193 -3.13 3.58 7.14
C GLN A 193 -2.74 4.44 5.94
N MET A 194 -1.46 4.78 5.80
CA MET A 194 -0.96 5.55 4.65
C MET A 194 -1.12 4.78 3.33
N ALA A 195 -0.76 3.51 3.29
CA ALA A 195 -0.90 2.64 2.13
C ALA A 195 -2.37 2.46 1.75
N GLY A 196 -3.28 2.31 2.72
CA GLY A 196 -4.71 2.24 2.48
C GLY A 196 -5.27 3.54 1.90
N ALA A 197 -4.80 4.70 2.37
CA ALA A 197 -5.19 6.00 1.82
C ALA A 197 -4.67 6.25 0.40
N LEU A 198 -3.45 5.79 0.09
CA LEU A 198 -2.80 5.98 -1.21
C LEU A 198 -3.26 4.96 -2.26
N TYR A 199 -3.37 3.69 -1.90
CA TYR A 199 -3.69 2.59 -2.82
C TYR A 199 -5.17 2.23 -2.85
N GLY A 200 -5.95 2.74 -1.89
CA GLY A 200 -7.36 2.40 -1.72
C GLY A 200 -7.57 1.05 -1.01
N TRP A 201 -8.75 0.87 -0.43
CA TRP A 201 -9.09 -0.33 0.34
C TRP A 201 -9.08 -1.61 -0.52
N GLN A 202 -9.37 -1.51 -1.82
CA GLN A 202 -9.36 -2.64 -2.75
C GLN A 202 -7.96 -3.23 -2.95
N ALA A 203 -6.91 -2.45 -2.68
CA ALA A 203 -5.53 -2.91 -2.73
C ALA A 203 -5.18 -3.81 -1.54
N VAL A 204 -5.86 -3.66 -0.40
CA VAL A 204 -5.73 -4.56 0.75
C VAL A 204 -6.19 -5.98 0.39
N ALA A 205 -7.25 -6.12 -0.41
CA ALA A 205 -7.71 -7.40 -0.97
C ALA A 205 -7.04 -7.73 -2.33
N GLY A 206 -6.00 -6.99 -2.71
CA GLY A 206 -5.35 -7.07 -4.01
C GLY A 206 -4.72 -8.43 -4.26
N ASP A 207 -3.96 -8.91 -3.28
CA ASP A 207 -3.19 -10.15 -3.34
C ASP A 207 -3.64 -11.18 -2.29
N GLU A 208 -3.08 -12.39 -2.39
CA GLU A 208 -3.43 -13.51 -1.51
C GLU A 208 -3.10 -13.23 -0.03
N TRP A 209 -1.95 -12.60 0.23
CA TRP A 209 -1.55 -12.26 1.59
C TRP A 209 -2.55 -11.32 2.26
N GLY A 210 -2.94 -10.25 1.56
CA GLY A 210 -3.90 -9.28 2.06
C GLY A 210 -5.30 -9.87 2.24
N ARG A 211 -5.74 -10.76 1.35
CA ARG A 211 -7.00 -11.54 1.54
C ARG A 211 -6.93 -12.44 2.77
N SER A 212 -5.81 -13.12 3.00
CA SER A 212 -5.59 -13.94 4.20
C SER A 212 -5.63 -13.07 5.47
N ARG A 213 -5.00 -11.88 5.46
CA ARG A 213 -5.05 -10.95 6.60
C ARG A 213 -6.48 -10.45 6.85
N LEU A 214 -7.24 -10.14 5.80
CA LEU A 214 -8.65 -9.74 5.93
C LEU A 214 -9.50 -10.85 6.54
N PHE A 215 -9.28 -12.10 6.13
CA PHE A 215 -9.94 -13.26 6.73
C PHE A 215 -9.59 -13.42 8.22
N GLU A 216 -8.34 -13.20 8.60
CA GLU A 216 -7.93 -13.20 10.01
C GLU A 216 -8.56 -12.06 10.81
N VAL A 217 -8.62 -10.85 10.25
CA VAL A 217 -9.32 -9.72 10.89
C VAL A 217 -10.78 -10.06 11.10
N GLN A 218 -11.49 -10.60 10.10
CA GLN A 218 -12.88 -11.03 10.25
C GLN A 218 -13.06 -12.13 11.32
N ARG A 219 -12.07 -13.00 11.47
CA ARG A 219 -12.06 -14.03 12.51
C ARG A 219 -11.87 -13.43 13.92
N TRP A 220 -11.05 -12.39 14.05
CA TRP A 220 -10.73 -11.75 15.33
C TRP A 220 -11.73 -10.65 15.71
N ASP A 221 -12.40 -10.08 14.71
CA ASP A 221 -13.41 -9.03 14.83
C ASP A 221 -14.71 -9.49 14.14
N PRO A 222 -15.42 -10.49 14.71
CA PRO A 222 -16.58 -11.11 14.08
C PRO A 222 -17.78 -10.16 13.93
N TYR A 223 -17.77 -9.04 14.67
CA TYR A 223 -18.82 -8.02 14.62
C TYR A 223 -18.39 -6.79 13.80
N ALA A 224 -17.24 -6.85 13.13
CA ALA A 224 -16.67 -5.76 12.34
C ALA A 224 -16.54 -4.44 13.14
N GLU A 225 -16.26 -4.50 14.44
CA GLU A 225 -16.07 -3.33 15.31
C GLU A 225 -15.00 -2.38 14.77
N ILE A 226 -13.91 -2.90 14.19
CA ILE A 226 -12.85 -2.10 13.57
C ILE A 226 -13.42 -1.31 12.39
N GLY A 227 -14.19 -1.97 11.53
CA GLY A 227 -14.86 -1.35 10.40
C GLY A 227 -15.90 -0.32 10.83
N VAL A 228 -16.71 -0.63 11.84
CA VAL A 228 -17.69 0.27 12.43
C VAL A 228 -17.00 1.48 13.05
N ARG A 229 -15.93 1.31 13.83
CA ARG A 229 -15.15 2.44 14.40
C ARG A 229 -14.53 3.30 13.30
N ALA A 230 -14.01 2.69 12.23
CA ALA A 230 -13.50 3.43 11.08
C ALA A 230 -14.60 4.22 10.36
N ALA A 231 -15.80 3.65 10.19
CA ALA A 231 -16.95 4.34 9.62
C ALA A 231 -17.48 5.45 10.53
N LEU A 232 -17.55 5.20 11.84
CA LEU A 232 -17.91 6.20 12.85
C LEU A 232 -16.87 7.32 12.89
N LEU A 233 -15.57 7.03 12.79
CA LEU A 233 -14.56 8.06 12.60
C LEU A 233 -14.82 8.79 11.26
N TYR A 234 -14.97 8.10 10.14
CA TYR A 234 -15.18 8.80 8.87
C TYR A 234 -16.44 9.69 8.83
N HIS A 235 -17.54 9.24 9.43
CA HIS A 235 -18.84 9.93 9.41
C HIS A 235 -19.11 10.85 10.61
N LEU A 236 -18.59 10.51 11.79
CA LEU A 236 -18.78 11.25 13.04
C LEU A 236 -17.56 12.06 13.48
N PHE A 237 -16.36 11.82 12.92
CA PHE A 237 -15.26 12.77 13.11
C PHE A 237 -15.76 14.12 12.61
N PRO A 238 -15.63 15.17 13.44
CA PRO A 238 -16.67 16.15 13.56
C PRO A 238 -17.00 16.74 12.20
N ALA A 239 -18.28 16.61 11.80
CA ALA A 239 -18.91 17.63 10.97
C ALA A 239 -18.42 18.97 11.54
N GLY A 240 -17.64 19.70 10.73
CA GLY A 240 -16.65 20.64 11.25
C GLY A 240 -17.20 21.51 12.39
N ARG A 241 -16.40 21.73 13.45
CA ARG A 241 -16.81 22.53 14.62
C ARG A 241 -17.50 23.80 14.13
N GLU A 242 -18.72 24.06 14.59
CA GLU A 242 -19.37 25.32 14.26
C GLU A 242 -18.57 26.46 14.91
N VAL A 243 -18.17 27.40 14.08
CA VAL A 243 -17.39 28.58 14.49
C VAL A 243 -18.06 29.82 13.94
N GLN A 244 -17.95 30.92 14.67
CA GLN A 244 -18.37 32.22 14.18
C GLN A 244 -17.17 32.91 13.55
N LEU A 245 -17.36 33.42 12.33
CA LEU A 245 -16.32 34.20 11.68
C LEU A 245 -16.41 35.65 12.13
N CYS A 246 -15.39 36.20 12.77
CA CYS A 246 -15.38 37.58 13.28
C CYS A 246 -14.13 38.32 12.82
N GLN A 247 -14.28 39.34 11.97
CA GLN A 247 -13.13 40.08 11.49
C GLN A 247 -12.69 41.13 12.52
N ARG A 248 -11.44 41.07 12.97
CA ARG A 248 -10.91 41.98 14.00
C ARG A 248 -10.76 43.44 13.56
N GLU A 249 -10.73 43.70 12.25
CA GLU A 249 -10.47 45.02 11.67
C GLU A 249 -11.77 45.80 11.35
N GLY A 250 -12.94 45.23 11.66
CA GLY A 250 -14.23 45.93 11.55
C GLY A 250 -14.83 46.02 10.15
N HIS A 251 -14.32 45.28 9.16
CA HIS A 251 -15.00 45.16 7.87
C HIS A 251 -16.16 44.17 7.95
N ALA A 252 -17.14 44.38 7.09
CA ALA A 252 -18.38 43.61 7.06
C ALA A 252 -18.20 42.17 6.54
N THR A 253 -17.06 41.85 5.93
CA THR A 253 -16.83 40.58 5.22
C THR A 253 -15.44 40.01 5.49
N ILE A 254 -15.32 38.70 5.36
CA ILE A 254 -14.10 37.92 5.55
C ILE A 254 -13.79 37.23 4.23
N ARG A 255 -12.60 37.50 3.71
CA ARG A 255 -12.09 36.89 2.48
C ARG A 255 -11.72 35.44 2.70
N VAL A 256 -12.21 34.59 1.82
CA VAL A 256 -11.95 33.14 1.78
C VAL A 256 -11.02 32.85 0.61
N PHE A 257 -9.93 32.16 0.89
CA PHE A 257 -8.88 31.87 -0.10
C PHE A 257 -8.85 30.39 -0.46
N ASP A 258 -8.33 30.07 -1.63
CA ASP A 258 -8.21 28.69 -2.11
C ASP A 258 -7.07 27.92 -1.41
N HIS A 259 -6.00 28.63 -1.02
CA HIS A 259 -4.81 28.07 -0.38
C HIS A 259 -4.45 28.80 0.92
N PRO A 260 -3.90 28.08 1.93
CA PRO A 260 -3.46 28.67 3.19
C PRO A 260 -2.02 29.19 3.07
N SER A 261 -1.82 30.21 2.23
CA SER A 261 -0.52 30.83 2.00
C SER A 261 -0.54 32.31 2.36
N GLU A 262 0.59 32.84 2.82
CA GLU A 262 0.77 34.29 3.00
C GLU A 262 1.04 35.03 1.69
N HIS A 263 1.53 34.33 0.66
CA HIS A 263 2.17 34.95 -0.51
C HIS A 263 1.39 34.73 -1.83
N SER A 264 0.50 33.74 -1.89
CA SER A 264 -0.34 33.48 -3.06
C SER A 264 -1.74 33.13 -2.59
N ARG A 265 -2.71 33.97 -2.94
CA ARG A 265 -4.09 33.87 -2.47
C ARG A 265 -5.02 34.16 -3.63
N SER A 266 -5.54 33.12 -4.28
CA SER A 266 -6.68 33.34 -5.17
C SER A 266 -7.93 33.45 -4.29
N LEU A 267 -8.64 34.56 -4.45
CA LEU A 267 -9.86 34.83 -3.68
C LEU A 267 -10.97 33.92 -4.23
N VAL A 268 -11.49 33.03 -3.39
CA VAL A 268 -12.63 32.16 -3.73
C VAL A 268 -13.94 32.95 -3.59
N GLY A 269 -14.01 33.78 -2.56
CA GLY A 269 -15.18 34.62 -2.29
C GLY A 269 -15.09 35.27 -0.91
N GLU A 270 -16.22 35.83 -0.47
CA GLU A 270 -16.32 36.51 0.82
C GLU A 270 -17.52 35.98 1.60
N ILE A 271 -17.35 35.84 2.91
CA ILE A 271 -18.42 35.47 3.86
C ILE A 271 -18.67 36.68 4.75
N LYS A 272 -19.92 36.97 5.09
CA LYS A 272 -20.26 38.06 6.00
C LYS A 272 -19.63 37.83 7.38
N SER A 273 -19.07 38.87 8.00
CA SER A 273 -18.65 38.80 9.40
C SER A 273 -19.84 38.44 10.30
N GLU A 274 -19.56 37.80 11.42
CA GLU A 274 -20.50 37.22 12.40
C GLU A 274 -21.29 36.00 11.89
N THR A 275 -21.01 35.49 10.69
CA THR A 275 -21.65 34.28 10.15
C THR A 275 -21.11 33.02 10.82
N ARG A 276 -22.01 32.11 11.19
CA ARG A 276 -21.63 30.77 11.66
C ARG A 276 -21.30 29.87 10.47
N VAL A 277 -20.17 29.20 10.54
CA VAL A 277 -19.65 28.30 9.49
C VAL A 277 -19.09 27.03 10.13
N GLN A 278 -18.92 25.99 9.32
CA GLN A 278 -18.27 24.76 9.79
C GLN A 278 -16.75 24.84 9.59
N GLN A 279 -15.98 24.74 10.67
CA GLN A 279 -14.53 24.60 10.61
C GLN A 279 -14.15 23.15 10.34
N ARG A 280 -13.61 22.87 9.15
CA ARG A 280 -13.26 21.51 8.71
C ARG A 280 -11.84 21.09 9.06
N SER A 281 -10.88 22.02 9.05
CA SER A 281 -9.48 21.70 9.37
C SER A 281 -8.69 22.95 9.77
N LEU A 282 -7.47 22.73 10.30
CA LEU A 282 -6.50 23.76 10.64
C LEU A 282 -5.19 23.52 9.88
N PHE A 283 -4.53 24.59 9.47
CA PHE A 283 -3.19 24.55 8.87
C PHE A 283 -2.42 25.83 9.22
N GLY A 284 -1.47 25.72 10.16
CA GLY A 284 -0.76 26.88 10.69
C GLY A 284 -1.71 27.94 11.23
N ASN A 285 -1.62 29.17 10.69
CA ASN A 285 -2.47 30.30 11.07
C ASN A 285 -3.77 30.41 10.26
N PHE A 286 -4.21 29.32 9.62
CA PHE A 286 -5.42 29.28 8.81
C PHE A 286 -6.36 28.18 9.28
N ALA A 287 -7.65 28.45 9.12
CA ALA A 287 -8.73 27.50 9.31
C ALA A 287 -9.45 27.29 7.98
N LYS A 288 -9.69 26.04 7.62
CA LYS A 288 -10.54 25.71 6.47
C LYS A 288 -11.98 25.72 6.92
N VAL A 289 -12.80 26.54 6.26
CA VAL A 289 -14.19 26.77 6.62
C VAL A 289 -15.11 26.45 5.44
N MET A 290 -16.31 25.99 5.76
CA MET A 290 -17.37 25.70 4.82
C MET A 290 -18.66 26.41 5.28
N GLY A 291 -19.28 27.17 4.37
CA GLY A 291 -20.47 27.95 4.67
C GLY A 291 -21.09 28.55 3.40
N LYS A 292 -21.86 29.61 3.58
CA LYS A 292 -22.51 30.37 2.50
C LYS A 292 -21.78 31.70 2.25
N ASP A 293 -21.56 32.05 0.99
CA ASP A 293 -21.02 33.36 0.62
C ASP A 293 -22.10 34.47 0.68
N LEU A 294 -21.75 35.69 0.29
CA LEU A 294 -22.68 36.84 0.25
C LEU A 294 -23.88 36.64 -0.71
N TYR A 295 -23.83 35.64 -1.58
CA TYR A 295 -24.85 35.34 -2.58
C TYR A 295 -25.55 33.99 -2.29
N ASP A 296 -25.42 33.48 -1.07
CA ASP A 296 -25.99 32.21 -0.60
C ASP A 296 -25.49 30.95 -1.36
N ARG A 297 -24.31 31.06 -1.99
CA ARG A 297 -23.66 29.93 -2.65
C ARG A 297 -22.76 29.20 -1.66
N ASP A 298 -22.67 27.88 -1.79
CA ASP A 298 -21.75 27.10 -0.99
C ASP A 298 -20.31 27.49 -1.31
N ILE A 299 -19.56 27.84 -0.28
CA ILE A 299 -18.16 28.22 -0.37
C ILE A 299 -17.34 27.39 0.62
N CYS A 300 -16.18 26.93 0.16
CA CYS A 300 -15.21 26.18 0.95
C CYS A 300 -13.81 26.73 0.68
N GLY A 301 -13.10 27.14 1.72
CA GLY A 301 -11.75 27.65 1.57
C GLY A 301 -11.13 28.05 2.91
N TRP A 302 -10.04 28.80 2.85
CA TRP A 302 -9.20 29.13 3.98
C TRP A 302 -9.40 30.57 4.44
N VAL A 303 -9.55 30.74 5.74
CA VAL A 303 -9.55 32.04 6.42
C VAL A 303 -8.42 32.08 7.45
N GLY A 304 -7.92 33.27 7.76
CA GLY A 304 -6.95 33.43 8.85
C GLY A 304 -7.59 33.06 10.18
N ILE A 305 -6.91 32.26 11.00
CA ILE A 305 -7.40 31.75 12.29
C ILE A 305 -7.76 32.89 13.26
N LYS A 306 -7.14 34.07 13.11
CA LYS A 306 -7.48 35.29 13.85
C LYS A 306 -8.94 35.76 13.66
N ASN A 307 -9.58 35.33 12.56
CA ASN A 307 -10.96 35.66 12.21
C ASN A 307 -11.95 34.56 12.61
N VAL A 308 -11.50 33.51 13.31
CA VAL A 308 -12.35 32.38 13.72
C VAL A 308 -12.54 32.45 15.23
N GLN A 309 -13.79 32.57 15.66
CA GLN A 309 -14.16 32.50 17.07
C GLN A 309 -14.93 31.20 17.30
N PRO A 310 -14.58 30.41 18.32
CA PRO A 310 -15.44 29.31 18.74
C PRO A 310 -16.81 29.87 19.10
N VAL A 311 -17.89 29.25 18.62
CA VAL A 311 -19.21 29.52 19.17
C VAL A 311 -19.14 28.98 20.59
N ASP A 312 -19.10 29.88 21.59
CA ASP A 312 -19.22 29.46 22.98
C ASP A 312 -20.56 28.74 23.09
N GLU A 313 -20.50 27.42 23.31
CA GLU A 313 -21.64 26.67 23.80
C GLU A 313 -21.91 27.23 25.21
N LYS A 314 -22.69 28.31 25.30
CA LYS A 314 -23.46 28.56 26.49
C LYS A 314 -24.39 27.35 26.65
N TRP A 315 -23.92 26.35 27.36
CA TRP A 315 -24.78 25.40 28.03
C TRP A 315 -25.63 26.23 29.00
N ASP A 316 -26.84 26.57 28.55
CA ASP A 316 -27.88 27.13 29.41
C ASP A 316 -28.27 26.03 30.41
N PHE A 317 -27.53 25.95 31.52
CA PHE A 317 -28.05 25.42 32.78
C PHE A 317 -28.98 26.47 33.40
N SER A 318 -30.05 26.84 32.70
CA SER A 318 -31.17 27.50 33.35
C SER A 318 -31.97 26.41 34.07
N GLU A 319 -31.67 26.25 35.35
CA GLU A 319 -32.46 25.64 36.42
C GLU A 319 -33.86 25.14 35.99
N GLU A 320 -33.96 23.88 35.58
CA GLU A 320 -35.20 23.12 35.76
C GLU A 320 -35.31 22.75 37.23
N GLY A 321 -36.21 23.44 37.92
CA GLY A 321 -36.98 22.95 39.07
C GLY A 321 -36.23 22.15 40.13
N SER A 322 -35.87 22.82 41.22
CA SER A 322 -35.70 22.18 42.52
C SER A 322 -37.03 21.56 42.97
N ASP A 323 -37.27 20.30 42.60
CA ASP A 323 -38.23 19.46 43.32
C ASP A 323 -37.50 18.81 44.50
N ASP A 324 -37.84 19.30 45.69
CA ASP A 324 -37.50 18.73 46.98
C ASP A 324 -37.93 17.26 47.04
N ASN A 325 -36.98 16.34 46.96
CA ASN A 325 -37.12 14.98 47.50
C ASN A 325 -35.74 14.46 47.92
N ALA A 326 -35.33 14.86 49.12
CA ALA A 326 -34.28 14.19 49.85
C ALA A 326 -34.79 12.83 50.38
N PRO A 327 -34.12 11.70 50.10
CA PRO A 327 -34.26 10.50 50.90
C PRO A 327 -33.38 10.61 52.17
N PRO A 328 -33.77 9.93 53.27
CA PRO A 328 -33.14 10.14 54.57
C PRO A 328 -31.77 9.48 54.66
N ASP A 329 -30.91 10.14 55.44
CA ASP A 329 -29.68 9.61 56.01
C ASP A 329 -29.92 8.22 56.61
N ASP A 330 -29.06 7.25 56.29
CA ASP A 330 -28.39 6.48 57.34
C ASP A 330 -27.27 5.53 56.86
N VAL A 331 -26.28 5.43 57.75
CA VAL A 331 -25.29 4.37 58.05
C VAL A 331 -23.94 4.22 57.29
N TYR A 332 -22.92 4.26 58.14
CA TYR A 332 -21.60 3.61 58.15
C TYR A 332 -20.34 4.46 57.95
N THR A 333 -19.97 5.04 59.09
CA THR A 333 -18.63 5.21 59.66
C THR A 333 -17.50 4.27 59.21
N SER A 334 -16.35 4.92 59.00
CA SER A 334 -15.01 4.68 59.60
C SER A 334 -14.03 3.63 59.07
N ALA A 335 -12.78 4.13 59.01
CA ALA A 335 -11.48 3.44 59.13
C ALA A 335 -10.99 2.64 57.90
N ALA A 336 -9.71 2.60 57.51
CA ALA A 336 -8.47 2.95 58.19
C ALA A 336 -7.36 3.26 57.18
N ARG A 337 -6.41 4.10 57.61
CA ARG A 337 -5.03 4.15 57.12
C ARG A 337 -4.28 2.88 57.54
N SER A 338 -3.31 2.43 56.73
CA SER A 338 -1.91 2.17 57.14
C SER A 338 -1.26 0.96 56.46
N ALA A 339 0.03 1.15 56.19
CA ALA A 339 1.13 0.18 56.22
C ALA A 339 1.37 -0.78 55.04
N VAL A 340 2.41 -0.39 54.29
CA VAL A 340 3.42 -1.23 53.62
C VAL A 340 4.01 -2.28 54.59
N PRO A 341 4.38 -3.46 54.07
CA PRO A 341 5.67 -4.03 54.48
C PRO A 341 6.53 -4.51 53.29
N GLN A 342 7.83 -4.24 53.41
CA GLN A 342 8.91 -4.90 52.69
C GLN A 342 9.24 -6.26 53.34
N SER A 343 9.60 -7.25 52.54
CA SER A 343 10.52 -8.35 52.92
C SER A 343 11.14 -8.89 51.61
N THR A 344 12.44 -8.67 51.35
CA THR A 344 13.60 -9.55 51.63
C THR A 344 13.42 -11.00 51.17
N GLY A 345 14.24 -11.41 50.19
CA GLY A 345 14.14 -12.70 49.51
C GLY A 345 14.89 -13.87 50.14
N GLN A 346 14.82 -15.02 49.47
CA GLN A 346 15.85 -16.06 49.51
C GLN A 346 15.67 -17.09 48.37
N GLU A 347 16.77 -17.78 48.11
CA GLU A 347 17.14 -18.63 46.99
C GLU A 347 16.41 -19.98 46.78
N ARG A 348 16.72 -20.57 45.61
CA ARG A 348 16.83 -22.00 45.23
C ARG A 348 15.55 -22.81 44.99
N GLY A 349 15.53 -23.48 43.83
CA GLY A 349 14.72 -24.69 43.64
C GLY A 349 14.45 -25.06 42.18
N SER A 350 15.29 -25.93 41.64
CA SER A 350 15.13 -26.77 40.45
C SER A 350 13.68 -27.16 40.04
N ALA A 351 13.35 -27.01 38.76
CA ALA A 351 12.24 -27.69 38.07
C ALA A 351 12.78 -28.27 36.76
N SER A 352 13.02 -29.58 36.67
CA SER A 352 12.07 -30.63 36.31
C SER A 352 11.55 -30.53 34.87
N ARG A 353 12.08 -31.43 34.03
CA ARG A 353 11.66 -31.71 32.65
C ARG A 353 10.16 -32.01 32.60
N ARG A 354 9.42 -31.28 31.75
CA ARG A 354 8.14 -31.75 31.20
C ARG A 354 8.29 -32.02 29.71
N SER A 355 8.04 -33.28 29.36
CA SER A 355 7.82 -33.81 28.02
C SER A 355 6.62 -33.12 27.38
N LEU A 356 6.82 -32.50 26.22
CA LEU A 356 5.74 -32.06 25.35
C LEU A 356 5.23 -33.25 24.54
N THR A 357 3.99 -33.62 24.83
CA THR A 357 3.17 -34.58 24.11
C THR A 357 2.83 -34.05 22.71
N THR A 358 2.96 -34.93 21.72
CA THR A 358 2.52 -34.80 20.32
C THR A 358 1.03 -34.43 20.20
N PRO A 359 0.65 -33.59 19.22
CA PRO A 359 -0.76 -33.36 18.89
C PRO A 359 -1.35 -34.53 18.06
N PRO A 360 -2.68 -34.76 18.15
CA PRO A 360 -3.34 -35.87 17.47
C PRO A 360 -3.60 -35.60 15.98
N SER A 361 -3.49 -36.65 15.17
CA SER A 361 -3.79 -36.69 13.74
C SER A 361 -5.27 -36.42 13.43
N PRO A 362 -5.61 -35.78 12.30
CA PRO A 362 -7.00 -35.53 11.90
C PRO A 362 -7.67 -36.79 11.34
N LEU A 363 -8.89 -37.02 11.81
CA LEU A 363 -9.81 -38.10 11.44
C LEU A 363 -10.34 -37.95 10.01
N GLY A 364 -10.67 -39.10 9.43
CA GLY A 364 -10.89 -39.31 8.00
C GLY A 364 -12.11 -38.65 7.39
N ALA A 365 -11.96 -38.36 6.10
CA ALA A 365 -13.00 -37.93 5.19
C ALA A 365 -14.07 -39.03 5.01
N ARG A 366 -15.35 -38.67 5.17
CA ARG A 366 -16.49 -39.46 4.70
C ARG A 366 -16.86 -38.97 3.30
N GLY A 367 -16.96 -39.93 2.38
CA GLY A 367 -17.40 -39.70 1.00
C GLY A 367 -18.89 -39.39 0.90
N TYR A 368 -19.24 -38.67 -0.15
CA TYR A 368 -20.60 -38.51 -0.67
C TYR A 368 -20.83 -39.51 -1.81
N PRO A 369 -22.01 -40.15 -1.89
CA PRO A 369 -22.37 -40.99 -3.03
C PRO A 369 -22.94 -40.16 -4.20
N ALA A 370 -22.92 -40.82 -5.36
CA ALA A 370 -23.09 -40.33 -6.73
C ALA A 370 -24.39 -39.58 -7.07
#